data_AF-A0A6G3TYI6-F1
#
_entry.id   AF-A0A6G3TYI6-F1
#
_cell.length_a   1.000
_cell.length_b   1.000
_cell.length_c   1.000
_cell.angle_alpha   90.00
_cell.angle_beta   90.00
_cell.angle_gamma   90.00
#
_symmetry.space_group_name_H-M   'P 1'
#
loop_
_entity.id
_entity.type
_entity.pdbx_description
1 polymer ?
#
loop_
_entity_poly.entity_id
_entity_poly.type
_entity_poly.pdbx_seq_one_letter_code
_entity_poly.pdbx_strand_id
1 'polypeptide(L)'
;VTAPGKPTPMRRDGDRLRFVGAATRRIARGIDLDEIVMGLCRATVPTFSDAILVYLRDPLPVGDERPTGPLVLRLRRSDRIPAERDTEGAGFAPLVQPEPSELDSVGEELCT
;
A
#
# COMPACT_ATOMS: atom_id res chain seq x y z
N VAL A 1 18.40 20.68 -7.64
CA VAL A 1 17.25 20.61 -6.72
C VAL A 1 16.23 19.66 -7.33
N THR A 2 16.22 18.41 -6.89
CA THR A 2 15.17 17.43 -7.23
C THR A 2 14.02 17.62 -6.26
N ALA A 3 12.82 17.92 -6.76
CA ALA A 3 11.62 18.06 -5.94
C ALA A 3 11.38 16.76 -5.14
N PRO A 4 11.10 16.83 -3.82
CA PRO A 4 10.71 15.67 -3.06
C PRO A 4 9.30 15.25 -3.50
N GLY A 5 9.05 13.95 -3.66
CA GLY A 5 7.70 13.42 -3.78
C GLY A 5 7.19 13.06 -5.18
N LYS A 6 7.97 13.23 -6.26
CA LYS A 6 7.60 12.59 -7.53
C LYS A 6 8.23 11.20 -7.60
N PRO A 7 7.46 10.10 -7.73
CA PRO A 7 8.03 8.76 -7.86
C PRO A 7 9.02 8.77 -9.03
N THR A 8 10.30 8.65 -8.70
CA THR A 8 11.36 8.70 -9.71
C THR A 8 11.19 7.49 -10.63
N PRO A 9 10.99 7.68 -11.94
CA PRO A 9 10.88 6.56 -12.86
C PRO A 9 12.15 5.73 -12.75
N MET A 10 12.01 4.46 -12.37
CA MET A 10 13.12 3.52 -12.18
C MET A 10 13.94 3.46 -13.47
N ARG A 11 15.06 4.18 -13.49
CA ARG A 11 15.67 4.61 -14.76
C ARG A 11 16.56 3.53 -15.39
N ARG A 12 16.68 2.34 -14.79
CA ARG A 12 17.52 1.22 -15.28
C ARG A 12 16.98 -0.16 -14.84
N ASP A 13 17.19 -1.19 -15.66
CA ASP A 13 16.83 -2.59 -15.34
C ASP A 13 17.46 -3.09 -14.03
N GLY A 14 18.67 -2.62 -13.70
CA GLY A 14 19.33 -2.91 -12.43
C GLY A 14 18.56 -2.37 -11.22
N ASP A 15 17.90 -1.21 -11.33
CA ASP A 15 17.09 -0.68 -10.24
C ASP A 15 15.79 -1.47 -10.09
N ARG A 16 15.20 -1.91 -11.21
CA ARG A 16 14.02 -2.80 -11.23
C ARG A 16 14.30 -4.08 -10.48
N LEU A 17 15.40 -4.75 -10.80
CA LEU A 17 15.76 -6.02 -10.16
C LEU A 17 16.05 -5.84 -8.67
N ARG A 18 16.73 -4.75 -8.27
CA ARG A 18 16.97 -4.41 -6.85
C ARG A 18 15.66 -4.20 -6.10
N PHE A 19 14.74 -3.43 -6.67
CA PHE A 19 13.43 -3.20 -6.07
C PHE A 19 12.68 -4.52 -5.87
N VAL A 20 12.57 -5.35 -6.91
CA VAL A 20 11.89 -6.64 -6.84
C VAL A 20 12.51 -7.49 -5.73
N GLY A 21 13.84 -7.62 -5.69
CA GLY A 21 14.52 -8.38 -4.64
C GLY A 21 14.34 -7.82 -3.22
N ALA A 22 14.18 -6.50 -3.06
CA ALA A 22 13.90 -5.87 -1.78
C ALA A 22 12.43 -6.02 -1.36
N ALA A 23 11.51 -5.84 -2.30
CA ALA A 23 10.06 -5.99 -2.11
C ALA A 23 9.69 -7.44 -1.76
N THR A 24 10.17 -8.42 -2.53
CA THR A 24 9.95 -9.84 -2.25
C THR A 24 10.44 -10.21 -0.86
N ARG A 25 11.64 -9.78 -0.46
CA ARG A 25 12.14 -10.03 0.90
C ARG A 25 11.30 -9.36 1.99
N ARG A 26 10.70 -8.19 1.73
CA ARG A 26 9.82 -7.52 2.69
C ARG A 26 8.49 -8.28 2.84
N ILE A 27 7.89 -8.71 1.74
CA ILE A 27 6.60 -9.42 1.71
C ILE A 27 6.76 -10.82 2.32
N ALA A 28 7.82 -11.55 1.97
CA ALA A 28 8.07 -12.92 2.43
C ALA A 28 8.38 -13.07 3.92
N ARG A 29 8.52 -11.96 4.67
CA ARG A 29 8.69 -11.99 6.13
C ARG A 29 7.37 -11.98 6.89
N GLY A 30 6.28 -11.55 6.25
CA GLY A 30 4.97 -11.53 6.89
C GLY A 30 4.46 -12.95 7.11
N ILE A 31 3.95 -13.21 8.30
CA ILE A 31 3.32 -14.49 8.66
C ILE A 31 1.81 -14.39 8.38
N ASP A 32 1.23 -13.27 8.78
CA ASP A 32 -0.20 -13.01 8.62
C ASP A 32 -0.49 -12.14 7.40
N LEU A 33 -1.74 -12.20 6.95
CA LEU A 33 -2.21 -11.46 5.79
C LEU A 33 -1.92 -9.96 5.89
N ASP A 34 -2.17 -9.37 7.05
CA ASP A 34 -2.01 -7.93 7.26
C ASP A 34 -0.54 -7.52 7.19
N GLU A 35 0.38 -8.37 7.63
CA GLU A 35 1.82 -8.13 7.52
C GLU A 35 2.30 -8.21 6.06
N ILE A 36 1.79 -9.20 5.32
CA ILE A 36 2.06 -9.38 3.89
C ILE A 36 1.55 -8.16 3.10
N VAL A 37 0.30 -7.76 3.33
CA VAL A 37 -0.34 -6.60 2.68
C VAL A 37 0.37 -5.30 3.08
N MET A 38 0.73 -5.12 4.34
CA MET A 38 1.50 -3.96 4.80
C MET A 38 2.90 -3.94 4.17
N GLY A 39 3.55 -5.09 4.03
CA GLY A 39 4.83 -5.25 3.36
C GLY A 39 4.77 -4.84 1.88
N LEU A 40 3.68 -5.19 1.20
CA LEU A 40 3.39 -4.76 -0.17
C LEU A 40 3.23 -3.24 -0.24
N CYS A 41 2.32 -2.65 0.55
CA CYS A 41 2.05 -1.20 0.56
C CYS A 41 3.32 -0.38 0.82
N ARG A 42 4.14 -0.79 1.81
CA ARG A 42 5.39 -0.10 2.16
C ARG A 42 6.46 -0.20 1.08
N ALA A 43 6.42 -1.23 0.23
CA ALA A 43 7.34 -1.35 -0.90
C ALA A 43 6.88 -0.50 -2.08
N THR A 44 5.59 -0.54 -2.42
CA THR A 44 5.06 0.07 -3.65
C THR A 44 4.82 1.56 -3.54
N VAL A 45 4.10 2.02 -2.51
CA VAL A 45 3.62 3.41 -2.41
C VAL A 45 4.78 4.41 -2.49
N PRO A 46 5.83 4.37 -1.64
CA PRO A 46 6.89 5.37 -1.71
C PRO A 46 7.67 5.40 -3.03
N THR A 47 7.58 4.35 -3.85
CA THR A 47 8.37 4.17 -5.07
C THR A 47 7.60 4.52 -6.33
N PHE A 48 6.30 4.20 -6.40
CA PHE A 48 5.54 4.19 -7.65
C PHE A 48 4.26 5.00 -7.63
N SER A 49 3.66 5.25 -6.48
CA SER A 49 2.32 5.80 -6.40
C SER A 49 2.05 6.52 -5.09
N ASP A 50 1.24 7.56 -5.11
CA ASP A 50 0.91 8.29 -3.89
C ASP A 50 -0.12 7.55 -3.01
N ALA A 51 -0.78 6.53 -3.58
CA ALA A 51 -1.73 5.65 -2.91
C ALA A 51 -1.75 4.24 -3.50
N ILE A 52 -2.34 3.30 -2.76
CA ILE A 52 -2.62 1.92 -3.19
C ILE A 52 -3.93 1.44 -2.56
N LEU A 53 -4.70 0.68 -3.34
CA LEU A 53 -5.86 -0.07 -2.87
C LEU A 53 -5.59 -1.56 -3.08
N VAL A 54 -5.70 -2.36 -2.02
CA VAL A 54 -5.46 -3.80 -2.07
C VAL A 54 -6.79 -4.52 -1.91
N TYR A 55 -7.27 -5.11 -3.01
CA TYR A 55 -8.43 -5.97 -3.02
C TYR A 55 -7.97 -7.43 -3.07
N LEU A 56 -8.51 -8.25 -2.17
CA LEU A 56 -8.26 -9.70 -2.18
C LEU A 56 -9.55 -10.46 -2.45
N ARG A 57 -9.39 -11.67 -2.98
CA ARG A 57 -10.51 -12.56 -3.20
C ARG A 57 -11.20 -12.95 -1.89
N ASP A 58 -12.52 -13.06 -1.93
CA ASP A 58 -13.33 -13.68 -0.88
C ASP A 58 -14.12 -14.88 -1.44
N PRO A 59 -13.91 -16.11 -0.94
CA PRO A 59 -12.90 -16.51 0.03
C PRO A 59 -11.47 -16.50 -0.54
N LEU A 60 -10.47 -16.34 0.33
CA LEU A 60 -9.07 -16.47 -0.05
C LEU A 60 -8.79 -17.89 -0.55
N PRO A 61 -8.01 -18.06 -1.63
CA PRO A 61 -7.59 -19.38 -2.07
C PRO A 61 -6.70 -20.02 -0.99
N VAL A 62 -6.84 -21.33 -0.80
CA VAL A 62 -6.02 -22.13 0.13
C VAL A 62 -5.25 -23.16 -0.68
N GLY A 63 -3.92 -23.22 -0.47
CA GLY A 63 -3.04 -24.14 -1.20
C GLY A 63 -3.07 -23.93 -2.71
N ASP A 64 -3.09 -25.04 -3.46
CA ASP A 64 -3.14 -25.04 -4.93
C ASP A 64 -4.57 -25.15 -5.49
N GLU A 65 -5.58 -25.01 -4.62
CA GLU A 65 -6.97 -25.07 -5.06
C GLU A 65 -7.26 -23.94 -6.03
N ARG A 66 -7.64 -24.29 -7.26
CA ARG A 66 -8.11 -23.32 -8.23
C ARG A 66 -9.54 -22.94 -7.83
N PRO A 67 -9.80 -21.68 -7.44
CA PRO A 67 -11.11 -21.36 -6.89
C PRO A 67 -12.20 -21.50 -7.96
N THR A 68 -13.26 -22.24 -7.65
CA THR A 68 -14.42 -22.41 -8.52
C THR A 68 -15.53 -21.45 -8.10
N GLY A 69 -16.19 -20.79 -9.05
CA GLY A 69 -17.27 -19.82 -8.79
C GLY A 69 -16.89 -18.35 -9.05
N PRO A 70 -17.85 -17.42 -8.89
CA PRO A 70 -17.68 -16.00 -9.18
C PRO A 70 -16.52 -15.38 -8.38
N LEU A 71 -15.75 -14.50 -9.02
CA LEU A 71 -14.68 -13.77 -8.35
C LEU A 71 -15.27 -12.59 -7.59
N VAL A 72 -15.33 -12.68 -6.26
CA VAL A 72 -15.64 -11.53 -5.38
C VAL A 72 -14.32 -10.97 -4.86
N LEU A 73 -14.11 -9.68 -5.05
CA LEU A 73 -12.95 -8.95 -4.53
C LEU A 73 -13.40 -8.03 -3.40
N ARG A 74 -12.79 -8.16 -2.22
CA ARG A 74 -13.05 -7.31 -1.07
C ARG A 74 -11.85 -6.44 -0.78
N LEU A 75 -12.11 -5.16 -0.53
CA LEU A 75 -11.07 -4.22 -0.12
C LEU A 75 -10.48 -4.70 1.22
N ARG A 76 -9.16 -4.85 1.26
CA ARG A 76 -8.42 -5.27 2.45
C ARG A 76 -7.59 -4.15 3.04
N ARG A 77 -7.09 -3.24 2.21
CA ARG A 77 -6.32 -2.08 2.67
C ARG A 77 -6.38 -0.93 1.67
N SER A 78 -6.46 0.27 2.21
CA SER A 78 -6.15 1.53 1.54
C SER A 78 -4.94 2.14 2.23
N ASP A 79 -3.91 2.50 1.47
CA ASP A 79 -2.72 3.15 2.02
C ASP A 79 -2.29 4.30 1.11
N ARG A 80 -1.81 5.39 1.70
CA ARG A 80 -1.40 6.61 0.98
C ARG A 80 -0.23 7.30 1.66
N ILE A 81 0.54 8.07 0.90
CA ILE A 81 1.58 8.93 1.46
C ILE A 81 0.90 9.97 2.37
N PRO A 82 1.31 10.11 3.64
CA PRO A 82 0.79 11.16 4.51
C PRO A 82 1.07 12.54 3.91
N ALA A 83 0.05 13.41 3.87
CA ALA A 83 0.14 14.75 3.30
C ALA A 83 1.01 15.73 4.14
N GLU A 84 1.37 15.36 5.37
CA GLU A 84 1.95 16.26 6.38
C GLU A 84 3.49 16.37 6.34
N ARG A 85 4.17 15.71 5.40
CA ARG A 85 5.64 15.75 5.29
C ARG A 85 6.22 17.05 4.68
N ASP A 86 5.43 18.11 4.61
CA ASP A 86 5.86 19.45 4.17
C ASP A 86 6.06 20.45 5.32
N THR A 87 5.85 20.05 6.58
CA THR A 87 6.02 20.93 7.75
C THR A 87 6.90 20.32 8.84
N GLU A 88 8.17 20.06 8.57
CA GLU A 88 9.17 19.90 9.65
C GLU A 88 10.46 20.64 9.33
N GLY A 89 10.33 21.97 9.39
CA GLY A 89 11.35 22.90 9.87
C GLY A 89 10.90 23.57 11.17
N ALA A 90 10.36 22.80 12.12
CA ALA A 90 10.10 23.18 13.53
C ALA A 90 9.59 21.91 14.21
N GLY A 91 10.30 21.29 15.17
CA GLY A 91 10.31 21.77 16.55
C GLY A 91 9.08 21.24 17.30
N PHE A 92 9.22 20.05 17.89
CA PHE A 92 8.40 19.40 18.93
C PHE A 92 7.03 20.01 19.31
N ALA A 93 5.96 19.21 19.15
CA ALA A 93 4.91 19.02 20.18
C ALA A 93 4.10 17.74 19.89
N PRO A 94 3.83 16.87 20.89
CA PRO A 94 2.87 15.78 20.72
C PRO A 94 1.49 16.27 21.16
N LEU A 95 0.42 16.10 20.36
CA LEU A 95 -0.95 15.99 20.89
C LEU A 95 -2.03 15.67 19.81
N VAL A 96 -2.88 14.71 20.22
CA VAL A 96 -4.24 14.38 19.77
C VAL A 96 -4.38 13.51 18.51
N GLN A 97 -4.81 12.26 18.73
CA GLN A 97 -5.39 11.38 17.70
C GLN A 97 -6.76 11.92 17.30
N PRO A 98 -7.06 12.16 16.01
CA PRO A 98 -8.42 12.42 15.58
C PRO A 98 -9.16 11.11 15.28
N GLU A 99 -10.37 11.04 15.84
CA GLU A 99 -11.45 10.06 15.67
C GLU A 99 -11.65 9.57 14.21
N PRO A 100 -12.19 8.34 14.01
CA PRO A 100 -12.40 7.78 12.67
C PRO A 100 -13.39 8.64 11.89
N SER A 101 -12.86 9.41 10.93
CA SER A 101 -13.66 10.21 10.02
C SER A 101 -14.31 9.31 8.96
N GLU A 102 -15.56 9.63 8.64
CA GLU A 102 -16.54 8.98 7.75
C GLU A 102 -16.11 8.85 6.28
N LEU A 103 -14.84 8.49 6.02
CA LEU A 103 -14.24 8.29 4.70
C LEU A 103 -14.30 6.81 4.26
N ASP A 104 -14.72 5.91 5.15
CA ASP A 104 -14.90 4.49 4.82
C ASP A 104 -16.12 4.23 3.93
N SER A 105 -17.06 5.18 3.77
CA SER A 105 -18.26 4.99 2.92
C SER A 105 -18.06 5.41 1.46
N VAL A 106 -17.04 6.22 1.14
CA VAL A 106 -16.88 6.80 -0.23
C VAL A 106 -16.18 5.82 -1.18
N GLY A 107 -15.57 4.75 -0.65
CA GLY A 107 -14.90 3.72 -1.45
C GLY A 107 -15.85 2.74 -2.15
N GLU A 108 -17.13 2.68 -1.77
CA GLU A 108 -18.11 1.73 -2.36
C GLU A 108 -18.75 2.23 -3.66
N GLU A 109 -18.73 3.53 -3.98
CA GLU A 109 -19.46 4.08 -5.13
C GLU A 109 -18.68 4.22 -6.44
N LEU A 110 -17.37 3.93 -6.48
CA LEU A 110 -16.56 4.15 -7.70
C LEU A 110 -16.30 2.91 -8.56
N CYS A 111 -16.99 1.80 -8.32
CA CYS A 111 -16.95 0.63 -9.20
C CYS A 111 -18.37 0.13 -9.51
N THR A 112 -19.10 0.88 -10.34
CA THR A 112 -20.24 0.37 -11.13
C THR A 112 -19.92 0.44 -12.62
#